data_AF-A0A9D0ABB0-F1
#
_entry.id   AF-A0A9D0ABB0-F1
#
_cell.length_a   1.000
_cell.length_b   1.000
_cell.length_c   1.000
_cell.angle_alpha   90.00
_cell.angle_beta   90.00
_cell.angle_gamma   90.00
#
_symmetry.space_group_name_H-M   'P 1'
#
loop_
_entity.id
_entity.type
_entity.pdbx_description
1 polymer ?
#
loop_
_entity_poly.entity_id
_entity_poly.type
_entity_poly.pdbx_seq_one_letter_code
_entity_poly.pdbx_strand_id
1 'polypeptide(L)' 'MTFLRIIELRLRKAGVDMTAKAAMRFMDSLRFCLLWVPGKRKTMSMLEDLDENQAEIVRAFG' A
#
# COMPACT_ATOMS: atom_id res chain seq x y z
N MET A 1 13.77 4.74 14.05
CA MET A 1 12.87 5.92 13.95
C MET A 1 12.81 6.54 12.55
N THR A 2 13.73 6.26 11.62
CA THR A 2 13.81 6.97 10.32
C THR A 2 12.72 6.58 9.30
N PHE A 3 12.31 5.31 9.26
CA PHE A 3 11.35 4.81 8.26
C PHE A 3 9.94 5.38 8.42
N LEU A 4 9.44 5.52 9.66
CA LEU A 4 8.12 6.10 9.92
C LEU A 4 8.04 7.54 9.43
N ARG A 5 9.13 8.31 9.56
CA ARG A 5 9.19 9.68 9.07
C ARG A 5 9.12 9.76 7.55
N ILE A 6 9.73 8.81 6.84
CA ILE A 6 9.64 8.72 5.38
C ILE A 6 8.20 8.44 4.95
N ILE A 7 7.50 7.55 5.65
CA ILE A 7 6.09 7.24 5.39
C ILE A 7 5.23 8.49 5.54
N GLU A 8 5.35 9.21 6.66
CA GLU A 8 4.60 10.46 6.90
C GLU A 8 4.87 11.53 5.85
N LEU A 9 6.14 11.68 5.43
CA LEU A 9 6.51 12.65 4.41
C LEU A 9 5.89 12.31 3.05
N ARG A 10 5.80 11.02 2.69
CA ARG A 10 5.15 10.59 1.44
C ARG A 10 3.65 10.77 1.49
N LEU A 11 3.00 10.33 2.56
CA LEU A 11 1.55 10.53 2.75
C LEU A 11 1.17 12.00 2.66
N ARG A 12 1.93 12.87 3.35
CA ARG A 12 1.72 14.33 3.29
C ARG A 12 1.91 14.89 1.88
N LYS A 13 2.93 14.45 1.14
CA LYS A 13 3.14 14.87 -0.25
C LYS A 13 1.99 14.46 -1.17
N ALA A 14 1.32 13.36 -0.86
CA ALA A 14 0.13 12.90 -1.59
C ALA A 14 -1.18 13.55 -1.09
N GLY A 15 -1.12 14.46 -0.11
CA GLY A 15 -2.32 15.10 0.46
C GLY A 15 -3.08 14.23 1.46
N VAL A 16 -2.53 13.08 1.86
CA VAL A 16 -3.13 12.17 2.84
C VAL A 16 -2.70 12.58 4.24
N ASP A 17 -3.61 13.18 5.01
CA ASP A 17 -3.33 13.61 6.39
C ASP A 17 -3.45 12.43 7.37
N MET A 18 -2.38 11.63 7.45
CA MET A 18 -2.35 10.42 8.26
C MET A 18 -0.96 10.19 8.86
N THR A 19 -0.91 9.75 10.13
CA THR A 19 0.35 9.34 10.76
C THR A 19 0.83 8.01 10.21
N ALA A 20 2.15 7.76 10.24
CA ALA A 20 2.68 6.46 9.81
C ALA A 20 2.11 5.29 10.62
N LYS A 21 1.86 5.47 11.92
CA LYS A 21 1.26 4.44 12.78
C LYS A 21 -0.19 4.10 12.37
N ALA A 22 -0.95 5.09 11.90
CA ALA A 22 -2.30 4.85 11.39
C ALA A 22 -2.24 4.15 10.03
N ALA A 23 -1.39 4.63 9.12
CA ALA A 23 -1.20 4.00 7.81
C ALA A 23 -0.77 2.54 7.93
N MET A 24 0.21 2.24 8.79
CA MET A 24 0.65 0.87 9.04
C MET A 24 -0.46 -0.04 9.56
N ARG A 25 -1.43 0.48 10.32
CA ARG A 25 -2.56 -0.32 10.80
C ARG A 25 -3.49 -0.75 9.67
N PHE A 26 -3.78 0.14 8.72
CA PHE A 26 -4.57 -0.22 7.53
C PHE A 26 -3.83 -1.21 6.62
N MET A 27 -2.50 -1.08 6.55
CA MET A 27 -1.68 -1.96 5.72
C MET A 27 -1.38 -3.33 6.37
N ASP A 28 -1.57 -3.48 7.68
CA ASP A 28 -1.34 -4.75 8.40
C ASP A 28 -2.27 -5.87 7.90
N SER A 29 -3.48 -5.52 7.48
CA SER A 29 -4.46 -6.44 6.91
C SER A 29 -4.50 -6.42 5.37
N LEU A 30 -3.49 -5.84 4.72
CA LEU A 30 -3.43 -5.78 3.26
C LEU A 30 -3.30 -7.18 2.67
N ARG A 31 -4.25 -7.58 1.83
CA ARG A 31 -4.19 -8.87 1.14
C ARG A 31 -3.44 -8.75 -0.17
N PHE A 32 -2.50 -9.68 -0.37
CA PHE A 32 -1.68 -9.78 -1.56
C PHE A 32 -1.73 -11.21 -2.07
N CYS A 33 -1.97 -11.38 -3.38
CA CYS A 33 -1.96 -12.68 -4.02
C CYS A 33 -1.04 -12.71 -5.25
N LEU A 34 -0.57 -13.91 -5.57
CA LEU A 34 0.21 -14.20 -6.78
C LEU A 34 -0.66 -14.97 -7.75
N LEU A 35 -0.98 -14.34 -8.87
CA LEU A 35 -1.79 -14.92 -9.94
C LEU A 35 -0.89 -15.58 -10.98
N TRP A 36 -1.11 -16.87 -11.18
CA TRP A 36 -0.56 -17.62 -12.30
C TRP A 36 -1.47 -17.46 -13.52
N VAL A 37 -1.03 -16.64 -14.48
CA VAL A 37 -1.79 -16.39 -15.71
C VAL A 37 -1.28 -17.33 -16.82
N PRO A 38 -2.14 -18.14 -17.45
CA PRO A 38 -1.75 -19.01 -18.56
C PRO A 38 -1.06 -18.20 -19.68
N GLY A 39 0.06 -18.71 -20.20
CA GLY A 39 0.86 -18.04 -21.23
C GLY A 39 1.81 -16.95 -20.73
N LYS A 40 1.79 -16.59 -19.44
CA LYS A 40 2.81 -15.72 -18.82
C LYS A 40 3.93 -16.55 -18.21
N ARG A 41 5.18 -16.14 -18.45
CA ARG A 41 6.38 -16.76 -17.83
C ARG A 41 6.59 -16.39 -16.36
N LYS A 42 5.87 -15.37 -15.85
CA LYS A 42 5.99 -14.88 -14.47
C LYS A 42 4.61 -14.71 -13.86
N THR A 43 4.52 -14.94 -12.56
CA THR A 43 3.34 -14.63 -11.73
C THR A 43 3.08 -13.14 -11.72
N MET A 44 1.81 -12.76 -11.76
CA MET A 44 1.37 -11.39 -11.55
C MET A 44 1.04 -11.18 -10.08
N SER A 45 1.56 -10.13 -9.49
CA SER A 45 1.21 -9.69 -8.16
C SER A 45 -0.10 -8.89 -8.20
N MET A 46 -1.06 -9.20 -7.34
CA MET A 46 -2.32 -8.47 -7.23
C MET A 46 -2.62 -8.13 -5.77
N LEU A 47 -3.05 -6.89 -5.55
CA LEU A 47 -3.63 -6.46 -4.28
C LEU A 47 -5.14 -6.71 -4.35
N GLU A 48 -5.67 -7.42 -3.37
CA GLU A 48 -7.09 -7.77 -3.31
C GLU A 48 -7.84 -6.79 -2.42
N ASP A 49 -9.05 -6.38 -2.85
CA ASP A 49 -10.04 -5.66 -2.05
C ASP A 49 -9.47 -4.53 -1.18
N LEU A 50 -8.82 -3.55 -1.81
CA LEU A 50 -8.37 -2.35 -1.10
C LEU A 50 -9.58 -1.58 -0.58
N ASP A 51 -9.63 -1.33 0.72
CA ASP A 51 -10.52 -0.31 1.27
C ASP A 51 -10.07 1.10 0.87
N GLU A 52 -10.91 2.11 1.12
CA GLU A 52 -10.62 3.49 0.73
C GLU A 52 -9.29 4.01 1.31
N ASN A 53 -9.00 3.71 2.58
CA ASN A 53 -7.77 4.15 3.24
C ASN A 53 -6.56 3.42 2.66
N GLN A 54 -6.66 2.10 2.46
CA GLN A 54 -5.60 1.30 1.83
C GLN A 54 -5.32 1.78 0.40
N ALA A 55 -6.36 2.09 -0.38
CA ALA A 55 -6.22 2.61 -1.73
C ALA A 55 -5.57 3.98 -1.78
N GLU A 56 -5.85 4.87 -0.82
CA GLU A 56 -5.15 6.16 -0.68
C GLU A 56 -3.68 5.97 -0.31
N ILE A 57 -3.39 5.09 0.65
CA ILE A 57 -2.02 4.79 1.07
C ILE A 57 -1.24 4.18 -0.09
N VAL A 58 -1.77 3.19 -0.81
CA VAL A 58 -1.09 2.58 -1.97
C VAL A 58 -0.81 3.63 -3.04
N ARG A 59 -1.81 4.47 -3.40
CA ARG A 59 -1.63 5.56 -4.37
C ARG A 59 -0.55 6.56 -3.97
N ALA A 60 -0.38 6.83 -2.66
CA ALA A 60 0.66 7.73 -2.17
C ALA A 60 2.10 7.19 -2.37
N PHE A 61 2.26 5.87 -2.57
CA PHE A 61 3.57 5.22 -2.67
C PHE A 61 3.96 4.78 -4.09
N GLY A 62 3.02 4.81 -5.04
CA GLY A 62 3.23 4.44 -6.45
C GLY A 62 2.57 3.14 -6.79
#